data_AF-A2FDT9-F1
#
_entry.id   AF-A2FDT9-F1
#
_cell.length_a   1.000
_cell.length_b   1.000
_cell.length_c   1.000
_cell.angle_alpha   90.00
_cell.angle_beta   90.00
_cell.angle_gamma   90.00
#
_symmetry.space_group_name_H-M   'P 1'
#
loop_
_entity.id
_entity.type
_entity.pdbx_description
1 polymer ?
#
loop_
_entity_poly.entity_id
_entity_poly.type
_entity_poly.pdbx_seq_one_letter_code
_entity_poly.pdbx_strand_id
1 'polypeptide(L)'
;MKKVYNQNIINIDVSGSSKQHINGSMQMTKPEYAIYPWDKDYDWCSNCYKTYDEHPYITFSMKNKKFKFNGYFVRCGCCYTGCCCDDGYAYCVECCLYSWSLQISDDNKTWKEIHRMKDEGMRRCNEKTYNLDNTYEAKYVRLIQNEACPGEPPCIAINRFELLGDTINDVPSEQDNFVSFHDDDDVSIIGHISKQGHIHAE
;
A
#
# COMPACT_ATOMS: atom_id res chain seq x y z
N MET A 1 9.95 19.39 -14.60
CA MET A 1 10.64 18.08 -14.50
C MET A 1 9.58 16.98 -14.53
N LYS A 2 9.37 16.29 -15.65
CA LYS A 2 8.38 15.21 -15.76
C LYS A 2 8.92 14.00 -14.99
N LYS A 3 8.39 13.74 -13.78
CA LYS A 3 8.58 12.44 -13.12
C LYS A 3 7.84 11.42 -13.98
N VAL A 4 8.58 10.66 -14.78
CA VAL A 4 8.08 9.47 -15.47
C VAL A 4 7.90 8.43 -14.38
N TYR A 5 6.72 8.39 -13.78
CA TYR A 5 6.36 7.34 -12.84
C TYR A 5 6.36 6.03 -13.63
N ASN A 6 7.07 5.01 -13.14
CA ASN A 6 7.14 3.69 -13.76
C ASN A 6 5.77 3.00 -13.60
N GLN A 7 4.77 3.49 -14.35
CA GLN A 7 3.34 3.23 -14.19
C GLN A 7 2.91 1.76 -14.40
N ASN A 8 3.84 0.83 -14.63
CA ASN A 8 3.48 -0.51 -15.13
C ASN A 8 4.22 -1.69 -14.43
N ILE A 9 4.88 -1.47 -13.30
CA ILE A 9 5.58 -2.58 -12.60
C ILE A 9 4.77 -3.13 -11.43
N ILE A 10 4.10 -2.27 -10.66
CA ILE A 10 3.24 -2.67 -9.54
C ILE A 10 1.82 -2.88 -10.05
N ASN A 11 1.26 -4.06 -9.86
CA ASN A 11 -0.18 -4.30 -10.01
C ASN A 11 -0.82 -4.18 -8.62
N ILE A 12 -1.97 -3.52 -8.58
CA ILE A 12 -2.74 -3.29 -7.36
C ILE A 12 -4.13 -3.89 -7.52
N ASP A 13 -4.52 -4.70 -6.55
CA ASP A 13 -5.83 -5.33 -6.46
C ASP A 13 -6.49 -4.95 -5.13
N VAL A 14 -7.76 -4.56 -5.15
CA VAL A 14 -8.45 -4.01 -3.98
C VAL A 14 -9.82 -4.64 -3.80
N SER A 15 -10.31 -4.66 -2.55
CA SER A 15 -11.66 -5.13 -2.24
C SER A 15 -12.77 -4.24 -2.81
N GLY A 16 -12.42 -3.00 -3.20
CA GLY A 16 -13.33 -2.00 -3.73
C GLY A 16 -12.71 -0.62 -3.64
N SER A 17 -13.42 0.40 -4.10
CA SER A 17 -13.01 1.79 -3.88
C SER A 17 -14.24 2.66 -3.63
N SER A 18 -14.07 3.69 -2.80
CA SER A 18 -15.10 4.69 -2.54
C SER A 18 -14.68 6.06 -3.10
N LYS A 19 -15.53 7.07 -2.91
CA LYS A 19 -15.34 8.42 -3.44
C LYS A 19 -14.71 9.34 -2.42
N GLN A 20 -13.95 10.31 -2.93
CA GLN A 20 -13.43 11.44 -2.16
C GLN A 20 -13.57 12.70 -3.01
N HIS A 21 -13.59 13.87 -2.35
CA HIS A 21 -13.45 15.14 -3.05
C HIS A 21 -11.99 15.30 -3.52
N ILE A 22 -11.79 15.22 -4.84
CA ILE A 22 -10.48 15.30 -5.49
C ILE A 22 -10.54 16.45 -6.50
N ASN A 23 -9.64 17.42 -6.38
CA ASN A 23 -9.56 18.56 -7.30
C ASN A 23 -10.90 19.29 -7.52
N GLY A 24 -11.69 19.47 -6.45
CA GLY A 24 -12.94 20.23 -6.47
C GLY A 24 -14.20 19.44 -6.86
N SER A 25 -14.10 18.13 -7.15
CA SER A 25 -15.27 17.28 -7.45
C SER A 25 -15.20 15.93 -6.75
N MET A 26 -16.37 15.31 -6.54
CA MET A 26 -16.47 13.98 -5.97
C MET A 26 -16.07 12.94 -7.02
N GLN A 27 -15.03 12.14 -6.76
CA GLN A 27 -14.49 11.18 -7.72
C GLN A 27 -14.21 9.85 -7.02
N MET A 28 -14.34 8.75 -7.77
CA MET A 28 -13.84 7.45 -7.31
C MET A 28 -12.33 7.55 -7.08
N THR A 29 -11.91 7.18 -5.87
CA THR A 29 -10.48 7.04 -5.57
C THR A 29 -9.90 5.89 -6.37
N LYS A 30 -8.59 5.95 -6.64
CA LYS A 30 -7.88 4.91 -7.38
C LYS A 30 -6.89 4.20 -6.46
N PRO A 31 -6.72 2.87 -6.57
CA PRO A 31 -5.78 2.13 -5.72
C PRO A 31 -4.34 2.65 -5.77
N GLU A 32 -3.93 3.19 -6.91
CA GLU A 32 -2.60 3.78 -7.10
C GLU A 32 -2.37 4.94 -6.14
N TYR A 33 -3.44 5.61 -5.67
CA TYR A 33 -3.33 6.68 -4.69
C TYR A 33 -2.77 6.19 -3.36
N ALA A 34 -2.84 4.89 -3.02
CA ALA A 34 -2.16 4.38 -1.83
C ALA A 34 -0.62 4.47 -1.93
N ILE A 35 -0.06 4.60 -3.13
CA ILE A 35 1.39 4.53 -3.35
C ILE A 35 1.94 5.68 -4.20
N TYR A 36 1.13 6.39 -4.99
CA TYR A 36 1.53 7.53 -5.83
C TYR A 36 0.36 8.44 -6.22
N PRO A 37 0.62 9.71 -6.59
CA PRO A 37 1.82 10.47 -6.24
C PRO A 37 1.87 10.73 -4.73
N TRP A 38 3.04 11.03 -4.16
CA TRP A 38 3.16 11.25 -2.71
C TRP A 38 2.80 12.66 -2.26
N ASP A 39 2.99 13.61 -3.15
CA ASP A 39 2.61 15.00 -2.95
C ASP A 39 1.18 15.20 -3.47
N LYS A 40 0.22 14.63 -2.73
CA LYS A 40 -1.20 14.65 -3.08
C LYS A 40 -2.06 14.96 -1.86
N ASP A 41 -3.20 15.55 -2.14
CA ASP A 41 -4.24 15.91 -1.17
C ASP A 41 -5.44 14.95 -1.16
N TYR A 42 -5.22 13.71 -1.61
CA TYR A 42 -6.24 12.66 -1.67
C TYR A 42 -5.65 11.29 -1.33
N ASP A 43 -6.52 10.34 -1.04
CA ASP A 43 -6.18 9.01 -0.55
C ASP A 43 -6.74 7.94 -1.49
N TRP A 44 -6.29 6.70 -1.33
CA TRP A 44 -7.13 5.57 -1.73
C TRP A 44 -8.10 5.26 -0.59
N CYS A 45 -9.37 5.11 -0.93
CA CYS A 45 -10.45 4.72 -0.02
C CYS A 45 -11.04 3.39 -0.49
N SER A 46 -11.15 2.39 0.39
CA SER A 46 -11.96 1.19 0.13
C SER A 46 -13.46 1.53 0.13
N ASN A 47 -14.31 0.55 -0.21
CA ASN A 47 -15.74 0.64 0.07
C ASN A 47 -15.99 0.82 1.58
N CYS A 48 -17.11 1.43 1.93
CA CYS A 48 -17.62 1.48 3.30
C CYS A 48 -18.70 0.41 3.48
N TYR A 49 -18.30 -0.76 3.97
CA TYR A 49 -19.18 -1.92 4.06
C TYR A 49 -20.26 -1.77 5.13
N LYS A 50 -21.42 -2.38 4.90
CA LYS A 50 -22.59 -2.29 5.79
C LYS A 50 -22.59 -3.34 6.90
N THR A 51 -21.72 -4.35 6.80
CA THR A 51 -21.63 -5.50 7.71
C THR A 51 -20.21 -5.65 8.23
N TYR A 52 -20.04 -5.90 9.54
CA TYR A 52 -18.72 -5.97 10.19
C TYR A 52 -17.90 -7.22 9.85
N ASP A 53 -18.49 -8.20 9.16
CA ASP A 53 -17.79 -9.40 8.66
C ASP A 53 -17.01 -9.13 7.35
N GLU A 54 -17.12 -7.93 6.79
CA GLU A 54 -16.40 -7.53 5.59
C GLU A 54 -15.01 -6.98 5.95
N HIS A 55 -14.00 -7.42 5.20
CA HIS A 55 -12.59 -7.13 5.49
C HIS A 55 -11.95 -6.41 4.30
N PRO A 56 -12.05 -5.07 4.22
CA PRO A 56 -11.42 -4.29 3.17
C PRO A 56 -9.91 -4.57 3.08
N TYR A 57 -9.39 -4.57 1.85
CA TYR A 57 -7.97 -4.84 1.61
C TYR A 57 -7.43 -4.11 0.37
N ILE A 58 -6.10 -3.99 0.36
CA ILE A 58 -5.29 -3.65 -0.81
C ILE A 58 -4.13 -4.64 -0.93
N THR A 59 -3.95 -5.16 -2.13
CA THR A 59 -2.93 -6.14 -2.50
C THR A 59 -2.00 -5.54 -3.54
N PHE A 60 -0.70 -5.72 -3.36
CA PHE A 60 0.35 -5.29 -4.27
C PHE A 60 1.08 -6.50 -4.82
N SER A 61 1.44 -6.47 -6.10
CA SER A 61 2.32 -7.45 -6.74
C SER A 61 3.20 -6.79 -7.79
N MET A 62 4.31 -7.45 -8.17
CA MET A 62 5.18 -6.96 -9.23
C MET A 62 5.20 -7.90 -10.43
N LYS A 63 5.23 -7.35 -11.64
CA LYS A 63 5.45 -8.16 -12.83
C LYS A 63 6.86 -8.78 -12.80
N ASN A 64 6.95 -10.11 -12.95
CA ASN A 64 8.19 -10.89 -13.01
C ASN A 64 9.17 -10.74 -11.83
N LYS A 65 8.73 -10.16 -10.71
CA LYS A 65 9.54 -9.98 -9.50
C LYS A 65 8.77 -10.44 -8.27
N LYS A 66 9.50 -10.73 -7.20
CA LYS A 66 9.00 -10.86 -5.83
C LYS A 66 9.54 -9.71 -4.98
N PHE A 67 8.79 -9.38 -3.94
CA PHE A 67 9.26 -8.49 -2.89
C PHE A 67 10.17 -9.28 -1.95
N LYS A 68 11.24 -8.65 -1.48
CA LYS A 68 12.08 -9.11 -0.37
C LYS A 68 12.20 -7.98 0.64
N PHE A 69 11.51 -8.06 1.77
CA PHE A 69 11.36 -6.92 2.67
C PHE A 69 11.35 -7.36 4.14
N ASN A 70 11.79 -6.46 5.02
CA ASN A 70 11.83 -6.65 6.47
C ASN A 70 11.11 -5.53 7.22
N GLY A 71 10.48 -4.60 6.51
CA GLY A 71 9.74 -3.50 7.10
C GLY A 71 8.71 -2.93 6.13
N TYR A 72 7.79 -2.13 6.67
CA TYR A 72 6.86 -1.37 5.87
C TYR A 72 6.53 -0.04 6.55
N PHE A 73 6.27 0.97 5.73
CA PHE A 73 5.74 2.26 6.16
C PHE A 73 4.28 2.37 5.73
N VAL A 74 3.44 2.91 6.61
CA VAL A 74 2.06 3.23 6.28
C VAL A 74 1.66 4.58 6.87
N ARG A 75 1.03 5.40 6.04
CA ARG A 75 0.28 6.59 6.42
C ARG A 75 -1.18 6.35 6.11
N CYS A 76 -2.01 6.34 7.16
CA CYS A 76 -3.45 6.22 6.96
C CYS A 76 -3.99 7.45 6.23
N GLY A 77 -5.16 7.33 5.62
CA GLY A 77 -5.79 8.44 4.90
C GLY A 77 -6.45 9.45 5.83
N CYS A 78 -7.34 10.25 5.26
CA CYS A 78 -8.17 11.21 5.97
C CYS A 78 -7.39 12.43 6.51
N CYS A 79 -6.41 12.93 5.73
CA CYS A 79 -5.57 14.06 6.17
C CYS A 79 -6.30 15.41 6.14
N TYR A 80 -7.27 15.52 5.25
CA TYR A 80 -7.77 16.79 4.75
C TYR A 80 -9.21 17.00 5.18
N THR A 81 -9.64 18.26 5.11
CA THR A 81 -11.00 18.64 5.51
C THR A 81 -12.05 18.02 4.60
N GLY A 82 -13.04 17.34 5.18
CA GLY A 82 -14.17 16.74 4.47
C GLY A 82 -14.46 15.31 4.93
N CYS A 83 -15.38 14.63 4.25
CA CYS A 83 -15.55 13.18 4.41
C CYS A 83 -14.39 12.47 3.71
N CYS A 84 -13.86 11.42 4.33
CA CYS A 84 -12.69 10.73 3.82
C CYS A 84 -13.09 9.74 2.74
N CYS A 85 -14.07 8.89 3.03
CA CYS A 85 -14.67 8.00 2.03
C CYS A 85 -16.19 8.19 2.00
N ASP A 86 -16.72 8.62 0.86
CA ASP A 86 -18.16 8.86 0.66
C ASP A 86 -18.81 7.69 -0.08
N ASP A 87 -19.56 6.89 0.67
CA ASP A 87 -20.32 5.73 0.19
C ASP A 87 -21.81 5.79 0.65
N GLY A 88 -22.38 7.00 0.67
CA GLY A 88 -23.80 7.21 0.94
C GLY A 88 -24.24 6.99 2.40
N TYR A 89 -23.33 7.13 3.36
CA TYR A 89 -23.67 7.22 4.78
C TYR A 89 -24.21 8.63 5.11
N ALA A 90 -25.07 8.72 6.13
CA ALA A 90 -25.60 10.02 6.59
C ALA A 90 -24.57 10.88 7.34
N TYR A 91 -23.38 10.34 7.58
CA TYR A 91 -22.25 11.01 8.24
C TYR A 91 -20.96 10.77 7.45
N CYS A 92 -19.94 11.57 7.71
CA CYS A 92 -18.62 11.40 7.12
C CYS A 92 -17.90 10.21 7.73
N VAL A 93 -17.60 9.21 6.91
CA VAL A 93 -16.80 8.05 7.32
C VAL A 93 -15.31 8.42 7.29
N GLU A 94 -14.61 8.20 8.40
CA GLU A 94 -13.17 8.52 8.52
C GLU A 94 -12.27 7.43 7.93
N CYS A 95 -12.71 6.17 7.97
CA CYS A 95 -11.96 4.99 7.50
C CYS A 95 -10.55 4.88 8.07
N CYS A 96 -10.48 4.98 9.40
CA CYS A 96 -9.24 4.89 10.16
C CYS A 96 -8.58 3.51 10.05
N LEU A 97 -7.25 3.43 10.08
CA LEU A 97 -6.52 2.16 10.08
C LEU A 97 -6.40 1.65 11.52
N TYR A 98 -7.42 0.96 12.02
CA TYR A 98 -7.54 0.58 13.44
C TYR A 98 -6.88 -0.76 13.78
N SER A 99 -7.34 -1.84 13.13
CA SER A 99 -6.86 -3.21 13.36
C SER A 99 -6.63 -3.85 12.00
N TRP A 100 -5.40 -4.26 11.72
CA TRP A 100 -5.01 -4.74 10.39
C TRP A 100 -3.92 -5.80 10.46
N SER A 101 -3.80 -6.53 9.36
CA SER A 101 -2.73 -7.49 9.14
C SER A 101 -2.01 -7.20 7.84
N LEU A 102 -0.69 -7.38 7.87
CA LEU A 102 0.11 -7.53 6.67
C LEU A 102 0.21 -9.03 6.36
N GLN A 103 -0.22 -9.40 5.17
CA GLN A 103 -0.23 -10.78 4.69
C GLN A 103 0.62 -10.90 3.43
N ILE A 104 1.19 -12.08 3.23
CA ILE A 104 1.93 -12.43 2.03
C ILE A 104 1.34 -13.68 1.37
N SER A 105 1.53 -13.78 0.06
CA SER A 105 1.14 -14.93 -0.73
C SER A 105 2.06 -15.10 -1.94
N ASP A 106 2.22 -16.33 -2.40
CA ASP A 106 2.87 -16.64 -3.69
C ASP A 106 1.85 -16.95 -4.80
N ASP A 107 0.59 -17.26 -4.46
CA ASP A 107 -0.44 -17.74 -5.39
C ASP A 107 -1.71 -16.88 -5.43
N ASN A 108 -1.75 -15.79 -4.65
CA ASN A 108 -2.90 -14.90 -4.44
C ASN A 108 -4.14 -15.60 -3.84
N LYS A 109 -3.99 -16.82 -3.30
CA LYS A 109 -5.09 -17.66 -2.77
C LYS A 109 -4.84 -18.05 -1.32
N THR A 110 -3.66 -18.55 -1.02
CA THR A 110 -3.22 -18.91 0.32
C THR A 110 -2.45 -17.74 0.91
N TRP A 111 -2.89 -17.29 2.09
CA TRP A 111 -2.38 -16.08 2.73
C TRP A 111 -1.75 -16.42 4.06
N LYS A 112 -0.52 -15.95 4.26
CA LYS A 112 0.19 -16.02 5.53
C LYS A 112 0.22 -14.64 6.14
N GLU A 113 -0.31 -14.51 7.34
CA GLU A 113 -0.12 -13.32 8.17
C GLU A 113 1.32 -13.26 8.66
N ILE A 114 1.99 -12.13 8.44
CA ILE A 114 3.37 -11.89 8.86
C ILE A 114 3.49 -10.73 9.87
N HIS A 115 2.43 -9.94 10.01
CA HIS A 115 2.32 -8.90 11.02
C HIS A 115 0.86 -8.60 11.30
N ARG A 116 0.51 -8.38 12.57
CA ARG A 116 -0.83 -8.00 13.02
C ARG A 116 -0.70 -6.84 13.98
N MET A 117 -1.50 -5.80 13.77
CA MET A 117 -1.52 -4.61 14.59
C MET A 117 -2.92 -4.18 14.95
N LYS A 118 -3.01 -3.53 16.11
CA LYS A 118 -4.16 -2.75 16.53
C LYS A 118 -3.65 -1.46 17.15
N ASP A 119 -4.03 -0.33 16.59
CA ASP A 119 -3.49 0.98 16.93
C ASP A 119 -4.56 2.06 16.84
N GLU A 120 -5.00 2.56 18.00
CA GLU A 120 -6.01 3.61 18.08
C GLU A 120 -5.54 4.96 17.51
N GLY A 121 -4.21 5.16 17.45
CA GLY A 121 -3.59 6.39 16.98
C GLY A 121 -3.45 6.47 15.46
N MET A 122 -3.65 5.37 14.72
CA MET A 122 -3.52 5.35 13.25
C MET A 122 -4.75 5.94 12.56
N ARG A 123 -5.00 7.23 12.81
CA ARG A 123 -6.09 8.04 12.25
C ARG A 123 -5.53 9.34 11.65
N ARG A 124 -6.29 9.95 10.73
CA ARG A 124 -6.03 11.31 10.20
C ARG A 124 -4.57 11.55 9.80
N CYS A 125 -4.09 10.74 8.87
CA CYS A 125 -2.74 10.84 8.31
C CYS A 125 -1.58 10.74 9.29
N ASN A 126 -1.84 10.10 10.43
CA ASN A 126 -0.78 9.53 11.21
C ASN A 126 -0.06 8.45 10.40
N GLU A 127 1.24 8.36 10.61
CA GLU A 127 2.14 7.49 9.88
C GLU A 127 3.08 6.77 10.82
N LYS A 128 3.39 5.53 10.47
CA LYS A 128 4.30 4.69 11.23
C LYS A 128 5.08 3.78 10.30
N THR A 129 6.32 3.54 10.69
CA THR A 129 7.16 2.48 10.14
C THR A 129 7.13 1.30 11.11
N TYR A 130 6.99 0.10 10.55
CA TYR A 130 6.99 -1.15 11.30
C TYR A 130 8.12 -2.02 10.78
N ASN A 131 9.00 -2.42 11.69
CA ASN A 131 10.03 -3.43 11.44
C ASN A 131 9.45 -4.80 11.73
N LEU A 132 9.73 -5.76 10.86
CA LEU A 132 9.25 -7.13 10.96
C LEU A 132 10.32 -8.03 11.59
N ASP A 133 9.88 -9.11 12.23
CA ASP A 133 10.79 -10.04 12.92
C ASP A 133 11.71 -10.82 11.97
N ASN A 134 11.37 -10.87 10.68
CA ASN A 134 12.12 -11.57 9.65
C ASN A 134 12.10 -10.78 8.34
N THR A 135 13.04 -11.12 7.44
CA THR A 135 12.90 -10.79 6.02
C THR A 135 11.95 -11.78 5.36
N TYR A 136 10.98 -11.26 4.61
CA TYR A 136 9.99 -12.05 3.88
C TYR A 136 10.18 -11.89 2.38
N GLU A 137 10.01 -13.00 1.66
CA GLU A 137 9.99 -13.04 0.20
C GLU A 137 8.60 -13.48 -0.27
N ALA A 138 7.97 -12.71 -1.16
CA ALA A 138 6.62 -13.02 -1.62
C ALA A 138 6.27 -12.38 -2.96
N LYS A 139 5.37 -13.02 -3.71
CA LYS A 139 4.82 -12.46 -4.95
C LYS A 139 3.78 -11.37 -4.72
N TYR A 140 2.95 -11.57 -3.69
CA TYR A 140 1.84 -10.70 -3.32
C TYR A 140 2.00 -10.26 -1.87
N VAL A 141 1.71 -8.99 -1.61
CA VAL A 141 1.64 -8.43 -0.26
C VAL A 141 0.31 -7.73 -0.11
N ARG A 142 -0.41 -8.00 0.98
CA ARG A 142 -1.74 -7.46 1.25
C ARG A 142 -1.79 -6.79 2.61
N LEU A 143 -2.34 -5.58 2.63
CA LEU A 143 -2.82 -4.92 3.84
C LEU A 143 -4.33 -5.16 3.95
N ILE A 144 -4.79 -5.79 5.02
CA ILE A 144 -6.21 -6.14 5.24
C ILE A 144 -6.68 -5.71 6.62
N GLN A 145 -7.90 -5.19 6.73
CA GLN A 145 -8.52 -4.86 8.00
C GLN A 145 -9.01 -6.12 8.72
N ASN A 146 -8.67 -6.25 9.99
CA ASN A 146 -9.18 -7.31 10.87
C ASN A 146 -10.46 -6.86 11.58
N GLU A 147 -10.48 -5.62 12.08
CA GLU A 147 -11.63 -5.03 12.78
C GLU A 147 -11.80 -3.58 12.34
N ALA A 148 -13.05 -3.14 12.19
CA ALA A 148 -13.39 -1.75 11.90
C ALA A 148 -13.02 -0.82 13.07
N CYS A 149 -12.79 0.46 12.74
CA CYS A 149 -12.63 1.52 13.72
C CYS A 149 -13.92 1.62 14.56
N PRO A 150 -13.85 1.73 15.91
CA PRO A 150 -15.06 1.80 16.73
C PRO A 150 -15.98 2.95 16.29
N GLY A 151 -17.23 2.62 15.95
CA GLY A 151 -18.24 3.58 15.48
C GLY A 151 -18.25 3.82 13.97
N GLU A 152 -17.30 3.25 13.23
CA GLU A 152 -17.19 3.35 11.76
C GLU A 152 -17.57 2.02 11.10
N PRO A 153 -18.08 2.03 9.86
CA PRO A 153 -18.15 0.81 9.04
C PRO A 153 -16.76 0.23 8.77
N PRO A 154 -16.67 -1.05 8.37
CA PRO A 154 -15.43 -1.58 7.81
C PRO A 154 -15.06 -0.81 6.54
N CYS A 155 -13.95 -0.09 6.63
CA CYS A 155 -13.30 0.59 5.54
C CYS A 155 -11.87 0.97 5.93
N ILE A 156 -11.04 1.23 4.90
CA ILE A 156 -9.66 1.69 5.04
C ILE A 156 -9.44 2.85 4.08
N ALA A 157 -8.85 3.92 4.59
CA ALA A 157 -8.22 4.95 3.77
C ALA A 157 -6.70 4.87 3.93
N ILE A 158 -5.95 4.87 2.83
CA ILE A 158 -4.49 4.87 2.82
C ILE A 158 -3.99 6.05 1.98
N ASN A 159 -3.15 6.89 2.58
CA ASN A 159 -2.48 7.98 1.88
C ASN A 159 -1.16 7.52 1.24
N ARG A 160 -0.39 6.71 1.97
CA ARG A 160 0.93 6.25 1.53
C ARG A 160 1.23 4.89 2.15
N PHE A 161 1.70 3.96 1.33
CA PHE A 161 2.15 2.64 1.76
C PHE A 161 3.45 2.31 1.05
N GLU A 162 4.42 1.79 1.80
CA GLU A 162 5.71 1.40 1.27
C GLU A 162 6.19 0.10 1.90
N LEU A 163 6.87 -0.72 1.11
CA LEU A 163 7.66 -1.86 1.60
C LEU A 163 9.12 -1.46 1.60
N LEU A 164 9.82 -1.76 2.68
CA LEU A 164 11.22 -1.42 2.90
C LEU A 164 12.08 -2.69 2.67
N GLY A 165 12.95 -2.65 1.66
CA GLY A 165 13.80 -3.76 1.26
C GLY A 165 14.15 -3.74 -0.24
N ASP A 166 14.21 -4.92 -0.86
CA ASP A 166 14.62 -5.15 -2.24
C ASP A 166 13.59 -5.91 -3.09
N THR A 167 13.85 -5.97 -4.40
CA THR A 167 13.15 -6.88 -5.32
C THR A 167 14.07 -8.00 -5.79
N ILE A 168 13.55 -9.22 -5.85
CA ILE A 168 14.23 -10.38 -6.43
C ILE A 168 13.50 -10.89 -7.67
N ASN A 169 14.23 -11.57 -8.56
CA ASN A 169 13.66 -12.15 -9.76
C ASN A 169 12.74 -13.33 -9.40
N ASP A 170 11.59 -13.42 -10.07
CA ASP A 170 10.59 -14.47 -9.86
C ASP A 170 10.92 -15.77 -10.61
N VAL A 171 11.86 -15.70 -11.56
CA VAL A 171 12.35 -16.82 -12.38
C VAL A 171 13.88 -16.81 -12.34
N PRO A 172 14.56 -17.96 -12.23
CA PRO A 172 16.01 -18.00 -12.40
C PRO A 172 16.36 -17.61 -13.83
N SER A 173 16.98 -16.44 -14.02
CA SER A 173 17.60 -16.09 -15.29
C SER A 173 18.98 -16.73 -15.35
N GLU A 174 19.35 -17.36 -16.47
CA GLU A 174 20.72 -17.86 -16.74
C GLU A 174 21.77 -16.73 -16.88
N GLN A 175 21.48 -15.52 -16.39
CA GLN A 175 22.34 -14.33 -16.43
C GLN A 175 22.51 -13.68 -15.04
N ASP A 176 22.53 -14.48 -13.97
CA ASP A 176 22.77 -13.95 -12.63
C ASP A 176 24.29 -13.71 -12.40
N ASN A 177 24.82 -12.72 -13.11
CA ASN A 177 26.06 -12.00 -12.80
C ASN A 177 25.76 -10.51 -12.59
N PHE A 178 24.73 -10.21 -11.80
CA PHE A 178 24.54 -8.85 -11.29
C PHE A 178 24.82 -8.85 -9.79
N VAL A 179 26.06 -8.51 -9.45
CA VAL A 179 26.48 -8.21 -8.09
C VAL A 179 25.89 -6.85 -7.73
N SER A 180 24.89 -6.80 -6.86
CA SER A 180 24.45 -5.54 -6.26
C SER A 180 25.38 -5.18 -5.09
N PHE A 181 26.27 -4.22 -5.33
CA PHE A 181 27.10 -3.57 -4.32
C PHE A 181 26.36 -2.37 -3.70
N HIS A 182 26.28 -2.34 -2.36
CA HIS A 182 26.18 -1.20 -1.40
C HIS A 182 24.95 -0.25 -1.50
N ASP A 183 24.35 0.34 -0.45
CA ASP A 183 24.73 0.72 0.94
C ASP A 183 23.55 0.49 1.91
N ASP A 184 23.81 0.53 3.23
CA ASP A 184 22.89 0.38 4.38
C ASP A 184 21.78 1.46 4.51
N ASP A 185 21.14 1.85 3.41
CA ASP A 185 19.97 2.72 3.41
C ASP A 185 18.72 1.90 3.04
N ASP A 186 17.73 1.82 3.94
CA ASP A 186 16.46 1.13 3.69
C ASP A 186 15.77 1.70 2.43
N VAL A 187 15.78 0.94 1.33
CA VAL A 187 15.16 1.33 0.06
C VAL A 187 13.66 1.03 0.08
N SER A 188 12.85 2.02 -0.24
CA SER A 188 11.42 1.84 -0.47
C SER A 188 11.14 1.17 -1.82
N ILE A 189 10.72 -0.10 -1.81
CA ILE A 189 10.41 -0.89 -3.01
C ILE A 189 9.11 -0.42 -3.67
N ILE A 190 8.09 -0.17 -2.85
CA ILE A 190 6.81 0.37 -3.28
C ILE A 190 6.85 1.86 -2.96
N GLY A 191 7.51 2.63 -3.83
CA GLY A 191 7.67 4.06 -3.59
C GLY A 191 8.84 4.74 -4.30
N HIS A 192 10.00 4.10 -4.28
CA HIS A 192 11.14 4.47 -5.08
C HIS A 192 11.46 3.29 -6.00
N ILE A 193 10.75 3.16 -7.13
CA ILE A 193 11.32 2.39 -8.24
C ILE A 193 12.54 3.20 -8.72
N SER A 194 13.71 2.85 -8.18
CA SER A 194 15.01 3.42 -8.49
C SER A 194 15.25 3.37 -10.00
N LYS A 195 15.78 4.47 -10.53
CA LYS A 195 16.23 4.55 -11.93
C LYS A 195 17.29 3.46 -12.15
N GLN A 196 17.04 2.50 -13.04
CA GLN A 196 18.12 1.65 -13.53
C GLN A 196 19.08 2.46 -14.43
N GLY A 197 20.34 2.51 -13.99
CA GLY A 197 21.52 2.01 -14.71
C GLY A 197 21.67 2.27 -16.22
N HIS A 198 22.78 2.95 -16.53
CA HIS A 198 23.55 3.01 -17.79
C HIS A 198 23.05 3.86 -18.97
N ILE A 199 23.71 5.02 -19.12
CA ILE A 199 24.20 5.48 -20.43
C ILE A 199 25.72 5.62 -20.27
N HIS A 200 26.50 4.80 -20.98
CA HIS A 200 27.94 4.96 -21.14
C HIS A 200 28.24 5.83 -22.36
N ALA A 201 29.30 6.63 -22.21
CA ALA A 201 30.17 7.24 -23.24
C ALA A 201 29.58 8.38 -24.09
N GLU A 202 30.21 9.55 -24.07
CA GLU A 202 31.52 9.85 -24.69
C GLU A 202 32.39 10.70 -23.78
#